data_AF-A0AAD1WIG9-F1
#
_entry.id   AF-A0AAD1WIG9-F1
#
_cell.length_a   1.000
_cell.length_b   1.000
_cell.length_c   1.000
_cell.angle_alpha   90.00
_cell.angle_beta   90.00
_cell.angle_gamma   90.00
#
_symmetry.space_group_name_H-M   'P 1'
#
loop_
_entity.id
_entity.type
_entity.pdbx_description
1 polymer ?
#
loop_
_entity_poly.entity_id
_entity_poly.type
_entity_poly.pdbx_seq_one_letter_code
_entity_poly.pdbx_strand_id
1 'polypeptide(L)'
;MKGGEALHCRCSKCFTGPPKRRVKRRPRLLTLLSLPEDVLLYILECLPAVDILSMRDVHPQLRSLVDNHSSVWARTGFQDVWPSPENLHLFERAAECGNFEACVKLGIAYLYNEGLSMSDDGRAEVNGLKASRFFSLTERLNIGADPFIWLFIRPPWSTSGSCCKAVVFDSLKEECAAAVTPGEGLKKGLRGSIQYCLAKVLSLFEDDDRKNGALKMLEVSASLGCLNSSYLLWETNQKNALLDPGRYLQSMRQLRDYAARGCWDAQISLAKSCGQRNQLGHEQRPTSEPVSQVFQSSQPISKTGIFTKQKGMNDTMRYILIDWLVEVATMKDFSSLCLHMTVGLVDRYLKLRTVPRARLQLVGIACMVICTRFISKEILTIREAVWLTDNTYKYEDLVRMMGEIISALEGKIRIPTVVDYKDVLAHIVPMDRNTLHLCSYISELSLLYTELSVYSPAQLAAGALLLARILHEQALPWPAQLVDNTGFTLERLTPCVLLLHKKCFFDDAPKDYRQVSLTAVKQRFQDDLYDQISKAKVLKPWLLITLLGVGAWLR
;
A
#
# COMPACT_ATOMS: atom_id res chain seq x y z
N MET A 1 -82.24 14.15 -75.72
CA MET A 1 -83.43 14.51 -74.90
C MET A 1 -83.28 13.89 -73.53
N LYS A 2 -83.33 14.74 -72.47
CA LYS A 2 -83.55 14.42 -71.04
C LYS A 2 -82.50 13.49 -70.41
N GLY A 3 -81.65 13.92 -69.48
CA GLY A 3 -81.95 14.68 -68.26
C GLY A 3 -81.95 13.69 -67.10
N GLY A 4 -80.87 13.70 -66.29
CA GLY A 4 -80.70 12.81 -65.14
C GLY A 4 -79.45 13.19 -64.35
N GLU A 5 -79.53 14.27 -63.57
CA GLU A 5 -78.52 14.64 -62.57
C GLU A 5 -78.48 13.58 -61.45
N ALA A 6 -77.37 12.84 -61.36
CA ALA A 6 -77.10 11.98 -60.21
C ALA A 6 -76.48 12.81 -59.07
N LEU A 7 -77.34 13.26 -58.15
CA LEU A 7 -76.95 13.89 -56.87
C LEU A 7 -75.94 13.02 -56.11
N HIS A 8 -74.66 13.43 -56.09
CA HIS A 8 -73.65 12.82 -55.22
C HIS A 8 -73.85 13.29 -53.77
N CYS A 9 -74.24 12.37 -52.90
CA CYS A 9 -74.39 12.60 -51.47
C CYS A 9 -73.02 12.95 -50.83
N ARG A 10 -72.87 14.18 -50.33
CA ARG A 10 -71.67 14.67 -49.62
C ARG A 10 -71.73 14.41 -48.10
N CYS A 11 -72.42 13.36 -47.64
CA CYS A 11 -72.42 13.06 -46.20
C CYS A 11 -71.11 12.35 -45.80
N SER A 12 -70.66 12.61 -44.57
CA SER A 12 -69.42 12.08 -44.00
C SER A 12 -69.36 10.54 -43.91
N LYS A 13 -70.48 9.85 -44.11
CA LYS A 13 -70.54 8.38 -44.13
C LYS A 13 -70.12 7.78 -45.49
N CYS A 14 -70.16 8.54 -46.58
CA CYS A 14 -69.87 8.04 -47.94
C CYS A 14 -68.42 8.25 -48.38
N PHE A 15 -67.64 9.06 -47.65
CA PHE A 15 -66.21 9.28 -47.88
C PHE A 15 -65.39 8.58 -46.79
N THR A 16 -65.07 7.30 -46.98
CA THR A 16 -64.03 6.64 -46.18
C THR A 16 -62.67 7.13 -46.65
N GLY A 17 -62.15 8.21 -46.04
CA GLY A 17 -60.75 8.59 -46.20
C GLY A 17 -59.84 7.42 -45.78
N PRO A 18 -58.70 7.20 -46.44
CA PRO A 18 -57.82 6.08 -46.11
C PRO A 18 -57.40 6.18 -44.64
N PRO A 19 -57.34 5.05 -43.90
CA PRO A 19 -56.98 5.08 -42.49
C PRO A 19 -55.60 5.74 -42.37
N LYS A 20 -55.51 6.80 -41.55
CA LYS A 20 -54.23 7.45 -41.22
C LYS A 20 -53.26 6.36 -40.75
N ARG A 21 -52.30 5.98 -41.60
CA ARG A 21 -51.19 5.10 -41.21
C ARG A 21 -50.54 5.74 -40.00
N ARG A 22 -50.72 5.16 -38.81
CA ARG A 22 -49.91 5.52 -37.63
C ARG A 22 -48.46 5.22 -37.99
N VAL A 23 -47.70 6.25 -38.34
CA VAL A 23 -46.25 6.16 -38.44
C VAL A 23 -45.78 5.81 -37.04
N LYS A 24 -45.42 4.54 -36.80
CA LYS A 24 -44.66 4.16 -35.61
C LYS A 24 -43.39 5.01 -35.65
N ARG A 25 -43.27 6.01 -34.77
CA ARG A 25 -41.99 6.71 -34.56
C ARG A 25 -40.97 5.62 -34.29
N ARG A 26 -40.01 5.43 -35.21
CA ARG A 26 -38.85 4.57 -34.92
C ARG A 26 -38.24 5.09 -33.62
N PRO A 27 -37.95 4.22 -32.63
CA PRO A 27 -37.23 4.67 -31.45
C PRO A 27 -35.96 5.37 -31.92
N ARG A 28 -35.69 6.57 -31.40
CA ARG A 28 -34.43 7.28 -31.72
C ARG A 28 -33.30 6.34 -31.32
N LEU A 29 -32.49 5.92 -32.28
CA LEU A 29 -31.25 5.20 -31.99
C LEU A 29 -30.34 6.20 -31.28
N LEU A 30 -30.30 6.13 -29.96
CA LEU A 30 -29.35 6.87 -29.15
C LEU A 30 -27.98 6.24 -29.40
N THR A 31 -27.11 6.95 -30.10
CA THR A 31 -25.71 6.57 -30.29
C THR A 31 -24.88 7.13 -29.14
N LEU A 32 -23.65 6.63 -28.96
CA LEU A 32 -22.73 7.17 -27.96
C LEU A 32 -22.60 8.69 -28.06
N LEU A 33 -22.48 9.22 -29.29
CA LEU A 33 -22.35 10.66 -29.57
C LEU A 33 -23.61 11.49 -29.24
N SER A 34 -24.74 10.83 -28.98
CA SER A 34 -25.97 11.50 -28.54
C SER A 34 -26.03 11.77 -27.04
N LEU A 35 -25.04 11.27 -26.28
CA LEU A 35 -24.93 11.53 -24.84
C LEU A 35 -24.42 12.96 -24.57
N PRO A 36 -24.75 13.54 -23.41
CA PRO A 36 -24.16 14.80 -22.96
C PRO A 36 -22.63 14.72 -22.87
N GLU A 37 -21.96 15.86 -23.08
CA GLU A 37 -20.50 15.96 -23.05
C GLU A 37 -19.89 15.45 -21.75
N ASP A 38 -20.48 15.80 -20.60
CA ASP A 38 -20.03 15.32 -19.28
C ASP A 38 -20.05 13.79 -19.15
N VAL A 39 -21.03 13.14 -19.78
CA VAL A 39 -21.14 11.67 -19.78
C VAL A 39 -20.08 11.07 -20.70
N LEU A 40 -19.82 11.70 -21.85
CA LEU A 40 -18.74 11.28 -22.76
C LEU A 40 -17.37 11.42 -22.10
N LEU A 41 -17.12 12.53 -21.40
CA LEU A 41 -15.90 12.75 -20.63
C LEU A 41 -15.72 11.68 -19.55
N TYR A 42 -16.77 11.40 -18.78
CA TYR A 42 -16.72 10.33 -17.76
C TYR A 42 -16.42 8.95 -18.36
N ILE A 43 -17.00 8.64 -19.52
CA ILE A 43 -16.71 7.39 -20.24
C ILE A 43 -15.24 7.35 -20.66
N LEU A 44 -14.72 8.42 -21.26
CA LEU A 44 -13.32 8.52 -21.70
C LEU A 44 -12.34 8.43 -20.53
N GLU A 45 -12.66 9.01 -19.38
CA GLU A 45 -11.87 8.94 -18.15
C GLU A 45 -11.75 7.53 -17.57
N CYS A 46 -12.64 6.61 -17.96
CA CYS A 46 -12.61 5.21 -17.53
C CYS A 46 -11.85 4.29 -18.50
N LEU A 47 -11.39 4.80 -19.64
CA LEU A 47 -10.73 4.00 -20.66
C LEU A 47 -9.20 3.90 -20.44
N PRO A 48 -8.58 2.77 -20.78
CA PRO A 48 -7.13 2.65 -20.93
C PRO A 48 -6.59 3.64 -21.98
N ALA A 49 -5.32 4.04 -21.85
CA ALA A 49 -4.67 4.99 -22.77
C ALA A 49 -4.77 4.57 -24.25
N VAL A 50 -4.60 3.28 -24.52
CA VAL A 50 -4.68 2.71 -25.87
C VAL A 50 -6.08 2.86 -26.47
N ASP A 51 -7.12 2.66 -25.65
CA ASP A 51 -8.50 2.77 -26.08
C ASP A 51 -8.91 4.23 -26.28
N ILE A 52 -8.37 5.16 -25.48
CA ILE A 52 -8.61 6.61 -25.65
C ILE A 52 -8.11 7.08 -27.03
N LEU A 53 -6.95 6.61 -27.48
CA LEU A 53 -6.45 6.92 -28.82
C LEU A 53 -7.36 6.37 -29.91
N SER A 54 -7.81 5.12 -29.74
CA SER A 54 -8.76 4.52 -30.67
C SER A 54 -10.05 5.34 -30.74
N MET A 55 -10.58 5.79 -29.59
CA MET A 55 -11.77 6.65 -29.52
C MET A 55 -11.56 8.03 -30.17
N ARG A 56 -10.36 8.62 -30.01
CA ARG A 56 -9.95 9.88 -30.63
C ARG A 56 -9.98 9.80 -32.15
N ASP A 57 -9.68 8.64 -32.73
CA ASP A 57 -9.63 8.46 -34.18
C ASP A 57 -11.00 8.18 -34.82
N VAL A 58 -11.99 7.75 -34.02
CA VAL A 58 -13.32 7.35 -34.49
C VAL A 58 -14.20 8.55 -34.93
N HIS A 59 -14.15 9.69 -34.25
CA HIS A 59 -15.05 10.83 -34.56
C HIS A 59 -14.46 12.20 -34.14
N PRO A 60 -14.69 13.29 -34.91
CA PRO A 60 -14.17 14.63 -34.58
C PRO A 60 -14.60 15.17 -33.21
N GLN A 61 -15.82 14.87 -32.77
CA GLN A 61 -16.29 15.26 -31.43
C GLN A 61 -15.45 14.57 -30.33
N LEU A 62 -15.25 13.26 -30.44
CA LEU A 62 -14.42 12.50 -29.49
C LEU A 62 -12.96 12.98 -29.53
N ARG A 63 -12.45 13.29 -30.72
CA ARG A 63 -11.13 13.91 -30.88
C ARG A 63 -11.03 15.22 -30.13
N SER A 64 -12.01 16.12 -30.28
CA SER A 64 -12.05 17.38 -29.57
C SER A 64 -12.10 17.19 -28.05
N LEU A 65 -12.85 16.20 -27.56
CA LEU A 65 -12.93 15.91 -26.13
C LEU A 65 -11.59 15.43 -25.59
N VAL A 66 -11.00 14.42 -26.24
CA VAL A 66 -9.69 13.87 -25.85
C VAL A 66 -8.59 14.93 -25.97
N ASP A 67 -8.59 15.75 -27.03
CA ASP A 67 -7.51 16.69 -27.26
C ASP A 67 -7.59 17.95 -26.38
N ASN A 68 -8.78 18.39 -25.97
CA ASN A 68 -8.94 19.65 -25.25
C ASN A 68 -9.17 19.49 -23.73
N HIS A 69 -9.54 18.30 -23.24
CA HIS A 69 -9.83 18.09 -21.81
C HIS A 69 -8.69 17.38 -21.10
N SER A 70 -8.03 18.08 -20.16
CA SER A 70 -6.95 17.54 -19.33
C SER A 70 -7.43 16.45 -18.37
N SER A 71 -8.70 16.46 -17.95
CA SER A 71 -9.25 15.48 -17.01
C SER A 71 -9.22 14.05 -17.56
N VAL A 72 -9.42 13.90 -18.88
CA VAL A 72 -9.30 12.62 -19.59
C VAL A 72 -7.92 12.03 -19.34
N TRP A 73 -6.87 12.80 -19.64
CA TRP A 73 -5.48 12.38 -19.49
C TRP A 73 -5.02 12.23 -18.04
N ALA A 74 -5.58 13.04 -17.14
CA ALA A 74 -5.32 12.95 -15.70
C ALA A 74 -5.81 11.62 -15.10
N ARG A 75 -6.84 11.00 -15.69
CA ARG A 75 -7.48 9.77 -15.18
C ARG A 75 -7.25 8.53 -16.05
N THR A 76 -6.73 8.69 -17.25
CA THR A 76 -6.35 7.60 -18.15
C THR A 76 -5.52 6.53 -17.43
N GLY A 77 -5.91 5.26 -17.58
CA GLY A 77 -5.16 4.13 -17.04
C GLY A 77 -4.05 3.67 -17.98
N PHE A 78 -2.86 3.39 -17.42
CA PHE A 78 -1.72 2.83 -18.16
C PHE A 78 -1.41 1.39 -17.73
N GLN A 79 -2.41 0.65 -17.24
CA GLN A 79 -2.22 -0.69 -16.71
C GLN A 79 -1.53 -1.62 -17.71
N ASP A 80 -0.48 -2.33 -17.28
CA ASP A 80 0.28 -3.26 -18.12
C ASP A 80 0.94 -2.60 -19.36
N VAL A 81 0.94 -1.25 -19.43
CA VAL A 81 1.62 -0.44 -20.42
C VAL A 81 2.79 0.27 -19.76
N TRP A 82 3.96 0.22 -20.40
CA TRP A 82 5.19 0.86 -19.94
C TRP A 82 5.67 1.93 -20.94
N PRO A 83 6.34 3.01 -20.48
CA PRO A 83 6.93 4.00 -21.37
C PRO A 83 7.91 3.39 -22.37
N SER A 84 7.73 3.73 -23.65
CA SER A 84 8.58 3.36 -24.78
C SER A 84 8.65 4.51 -25.79
N PRO A 85 9.61 4.54 -26.73
CA PRO A 85 9.68 5.57 -27.76
C PRO A 85 8.36 5.77 -28.53
N GLU A 86 7.61 4.70 -28.73
CA GLU A 86 6.34 4.72 -29.48
C GLU A 86 5.21 5.43 -28.73
N ASN A 87 5.18 5.31 -27.39
CA ASN A 87 4.07 5.79 -26.57
C ASN A 87 4.47 6.90 -25.58
N LEU A 88 5.73 7.33 -25.57
CA LEU A 88 6.29 8.29 -24.61
C LEU A 88 5.47 9.58 -24.53
N HIS A 89 5.08 10.12 -25.67
CA HIS A 89 4.27 11.35 -25.77
C HIS A 89 2.93 11.24 -25.02
N LEU A 90 2.34 10.05 -24.91
CA LEU A 90 1.09 9.83 -24.16
C LEU A 90 1.33 9.91 -22.66
N PHE A 91 2.41 9.28 -22.19
CA PHE A 91 2.81 9.33 -20.80
C PHE A 91 3.16 10.75 -20.38
N GLU A 92 3.94 11.48 -21.20
CA GLU A 92 4.33 12.87 -20.92
C GLU A 92 3.09 13.77 -20.84
N ARG A 93 2.18 13.66 -21.82
CA ARG A 93 0.90 14.38 -21.82
C ARG A 93 0.06 14.09 -20.58
N ALA A 94 -0.06 12.82 -20.21
CA ALA A 94 -0.81 12.41 -19.01
C ALA A 94 -0.17 12.95 -17.72
N ALA A 95 1.14 12.86 -17.59
CA ALA A 95 1.89 13.38 -16.45
C ALA A 95 1.72 14.91 -16.31
N GLU A 96 1.77 15.64 -17.43
CA GLU A 96 1.53 17.10 -17.45
C GLU A 96 0.09 17.47 -17.04
N CYS A 97 -0.88 16.61 -17.36
CA CYS A 97 -2.26 16.75 -16.92
C CYS A 97 -2.50 16.31 -15.46
N GLY A 98 -1.48 15.82 -14.75
CA GLY A 98 -1.58 15.43 -13.34
C GLY A 98 -1.89 13.95 -13.10
N ASN A 99 -1.58 13.07 -14.05
CA ASN A 99 -1.74 11.63 -13.89
C ASN A 99 -0.61 11.02 -13.03
N PHE A 100 -0.97 10.49 -11.85
CA PHE A 100 0.00 9.91 -10.92
C PHE A 100 0.70 8.66 -11.47
N GLU A 101 -0.03 7.77 -12.14
CA GLU A 101 0.52 6.53 -12.71
C GLU A 101 1.58 6.84 -13.77
N ALA A 102 1.30 7.80 -14.65
CA ALA A 102 2.24 8.23 -15.67
C ALA A 102 3.51 8.86 -15.08
N CYS A 103 3.38 9.73 -14.08
CA CYS A 103 4.51 10.35 -13.39
C CYS A 103 5.44 9.29 -12.74
N VAL A 104 4.86 8.32 -12.01
CA VAL A 104 5.64 7.25 -11.37
C VAL A 104 6.38 6.41 -12.41
N LYS A 105 5.66 5.95 -13.45
CA LYS A 105 6.25 5.09 -14.48
C LYS A 105 7.35 5.81 -15.27
N LEU A 106 7.16 7.07 -15.65
CA LEU A 106 8.19 7.87 -16.31
C LEU A 106 9.41 8.10 -15.42
N GLY A 107 9.21 8.47 -14.15
CA GLY A 107 10.30 8.66 -13.20
C GLY A 107 11.18 7.41 -13.07
N ILE A 108 10.56 6.25 -12.95
CA ILE A 108 11.25 4.95 -12.86
C ILE A 108 11.90 4.57 -14.20
N ALA A 109 11.18 4.74 -15.32
CA ALA A 109 11.69 4.41 -16.67
C ALA A 109 12.96 5.19 -16.99
N TYR A 110 12.97 6.51 -16.74
CA TYR A 110 14.16 7.33 -16.92
C TYR A 110 15.27 6.94 -15.94
N LEU A 111 14.95 6.78 -14.65
CA LEU A 111 15.96 6.47 -13.63
C LEU A 111 16.74 5.19 -13.95
N TYR A 112 16.05 4.15 -14.40
CA TYR A 112 16.62 2.84 -14.72
C TYR A 112 16.93 2.64 -16.20
N ASN A 113 16.71 3.66 -17.04
CA ASN A 113 16.81 3.58 -18.51
C ASN A 113 16.06 2.37 -19.09
N GLU A 114 14.84 2.14 -18.60
CA GLU A 114 14.01 1.00 -18.97
C GLU A 114 12.97 1.45 -20.01
N GLY A 115 12.92 0.78 -21.15
CA GLY A 115 11.93 0.99 -22.21
C GLY A 115 12.24 2.15 -23.14
N LEU A 116 13.07 3.12 -22.71
CA LEU A 116 13.39 4.34 -23.42
C LEU A 116 14.76 4.20 -24.12
N SER A 117 14.77 3.85 -25.40
CA SER A 117 16.00 3.64 -26.18
C SER A 117 16.72 4.96 -26.49
N MET A 118 17.49 5.48 -25.53
CA MET A 118 18.39 6.63 -25.74
C MET A 118 19.80 6.15 -26.12
N SER A 119 20.45 6.84 -27.07
CA SER A 119 21.83 6.57 -27.51
C SER A 119 22.86 6.70 -26.38
N ASP A 120 24.04 6.07 -26.55
CA ASP A 120 24.91 5.68 -25.44
C ASP A 120 25.61 6.81 -24.64
N ASP A 121 25.80 8.01 -25.20
CA ASP A 121 26.54 9.10 -24.55
C ASP A 121 25.63 10.09 -23.79
N GLY A 122 26.02 10.46 -22.56
CA GLY A 122 25.33 11.46 -21.72
C GLY A 122 24.07 10.97 -20.97
N ARG A 123 23.79 9.66 -21.01
CA ARG A 123 22.53 9.04 -20.50
C ARG A 123 22.18 9.38 -19.06
N ALA A 124 23.12 9.31 -18.12
CA ALA A 124 22.81 9.42 -16.70
C ALA A 124 22.40 10.84 -16.28
N GLU A 125 22.97 11.87 -16.91
CA GLU A 125 22.61 13.26 -16.62
C GLU A 125 21.24 13.61 -17.21
N VAL A 126 21.03 13.35 -18.51
CA VAL A 126 19.75 13.62 -19.18
C VAL A 126 18.61 12.81 -18.55
N ASN A 127 18.81 11.51 -18.34
CA ASN A 127 17.80 10.68 -17.70
C ASN A 127 17.58 11.07 -16.24
N GLY A 128 18.65 11.46 -15.52
CA GLY A 128 18.55 11.92 -14.14
C GLY A 128 17.70 13.19 -14.02
N LEU A 129 17.91 14.17 -14.90
CA LEU A 129 17.09 15.40 -14.94
C LEU A 129 15.62 15.11 -15.28
N LYS A 130 15.37 14.23 -16.26
CA LYS A 130 14.00 13.82 -16.61
C LYS A 130 13.33 13.04 -15.48
N ALA A 131 14.03 12.10 -14.87
CA ALA A 131 13.53 11.34 -13.72
C ALA A 131 13.22 12.28 -12.54
N SER A 132 14.10 13.25 -12.26
CA SER A 132 13.91 14.29 -11.24
C SER A 132 12.60 15.05 -11.45
N ARG A 133 12.36 15.55 -12.67
CA ARG A 133 11.11 16.24 -13.04
C ARG A 133 9.89 15.37 -12.70
N PHE A 134 9.85 14.11 -13.16
CA PHE A 134 8.68 13.26 -12.93
C PHE A 134 8.54 12.80 -11.47
N PHE A 135 9.62 12.66 -10.72
CA PHE A 135 9.55 12.42 -9.27
C PHE A 135 9.04 13.64 -8.49
N SER A 136 9.45 14.87 -8.86
CA SER A 136 8.88 16.10 -8.29
C SER A 136 7.37 16.19 -8.58
N LEU A 137 6.94 15.89 -9.82
CA LEU A 137 5.52 15.81 -10.18
C LEU A 137 4.78 14.71 -9.41
N THR A 138 5.43 13.57 -9.16
CA THR A 138 4.86 12.46 -8.37
C THR A 138 4.59 12.91 -6.94
N GLU A 139 5.58 13.51 -6.26
CA GLU A 139 5.40 14.00 -4.88
C GLU A 139 4.41 15.17 -4.80
N ARG A 140 4.25 15.94 -5.88
CA ARG A 140 3.22 16.99 -5.96
C ARG A 140 1.80 16.42 -5.95
N LEU A 141 1.61 15.26 -6.57
CA LEU A 141 0.32 14.57 -6.66
C LEU A 141 0.08 13.64 -5.45
N ASN A 142 1.12 13.40 -4.64
CA ASN A 142 1.08 12.56 -3.46
C ASN A 142 0.45 13.28 -2.25
N ILE A 143 -0.88 13.41 -2.23
CA ILE A 143 -1.61 14.18 -1.20
C ILE A 143 -1.95 13.34 0.05
N GLY A 144 -1.78 12.01 0.00
CA GLY A 144 -2.28 11.10 1.05
C GLY A 144 -1.41 9.90 1.37
N ALA A 145 -0.13 9.90 0.96
CA ALA A 145 0.85 8.92 1.36
C ALA A 145 2.12 9.58 1.87
N ASP A 146 2.95 8.80 2.56
CA ASP A 146 4.28 9.24 2.94
C ASP A 146 5.13 9.57 1.70
N PRO A 147 5.97 10.60 1.72
CA PRO A 147 6.93 10.84 0.65
C PRO A 147 7.84 9.62 0.46
N PHE A 148 7.99 9.18 -0.79
CA PHE A 148 8.54 7.85 -1.08
C PHE A 148 9.61 7.83 -2.17
N ILE A 149 9.75 8.87 -3.00
CA ILE A 149 10.70 8.84 -4.14
C ILE A 149 12.15 8.54 -3.72
N TRP A 150 12.53 8.86 -2.47
CA TRP A 150 13.82 8.54 -1.88
C TRP A 150 14.18 7.05 -1.96
N LEU A 151 13.20 6.15 -1.99
CA LEU A 151 13.39 4.70 -2.10
C LEU A 151 14.10 4.29 -3.39
N PHE A 152 13.94 5.07 -4.47
CA PHE A 152 14.50 4.76 -5.78
C PHE A 152 15.93 5.28 -5.95
N ILE A 153 16.27 6.38 -5.27
CA ILE A 153 17.56 7.06 -5.37
C ILE A 153 18.50 6.74 -4.19
N ARG A 154 18.23 5.66 -3.45
CA ARG A 154 19.09 5.19 -2.35
C ARG A 154 20.56 4.96 -2.80
N PRO A 155 21.55 5.24 -1.93
CA PRO A 155 22.94 4.87 -2.14
C PRO A 155 23.14 3.33 -2.15
N PRO A 156 24.31 2.84 -2.59
CA PRO A 156 25.49 3.59 -3.03
C PRO A 156 25.30 4.22 -4.41
N TRP A 157 25.96 5.36 -4.63
CA TRP A 157 26.11 5.99 -5.94
C TRP A 157 27.53 5.77 -6.44
N SER A 158 27.70 5.71 -7.76
CA SER A 158 29.04 5.59 -8.34
C SER A 158 29.88 6.81 -7.95
N THR A 159 31.12 6.58 -7.51
CA THR A 159 32.11 7.63 -7.26
C THR A 159 32.87 8.02 -8.55
N SER A 160 32.78 7.19 -9.58
CA SER A 160 33.37 7.41 -10.91
C SER A 160 32.27 7.51 -11.97
N GLY A 161 32.21 8.65 -12.68
CA GLY A 161 31.21 8.93 -13.71
C GLY A 161 29.86 9.45 -13.19
N SER A 162 28.97 9.81 -14.11
CA SER A 162 27.63 10.33 -13.77
C SER A 162 26.69 9.21 -13.33
N CYS A 163 26.14 9.34 -12.11
CA CYS A 163 25.16 8.39 -11.57
C CYS A 163 23.76 8.99 -11.67
N CYS A 164 22.85 8.34 -12.40
CA CYS A 164 21.48 8.84 -12.61
C CYS A 164 20.75 9.15 -11.29
N LYS A 165 20.92 8.31 -10.26
CA LYS A 165 20.37 8.54 -8.92
C LYS A 165 20.95 9.78 -8.23
N ALA A 166 22.24 10.04 -8.39
CA ALA A 166 22.91 11.21 -7.83
C ALA A 166 22.43 12.48 -8.54
N VAL A 167 22.32 12.45 -9.87
CA VAL A 167 21.76 13.56 -10.67
C VAL A 167 20.33 13.89 -10.24
N VAL A 168 19.49 12.88 -10.01
CA VAL A 168 18.14 13.12 -9.47
C VAL A 168 18.20 13.82 -8.12
N PHE A 169 19.05 13.33 -7.20
CA PHE A 169 19.20 13.93 -5.88
C PHE A 169 19.64 15.39 -5.96
N ASP A 170 20.68 15.69 -6.76
CA ASP A 170 21.23 17.04 -6.90
C ASP A 170 20.22 17.99 -7.56
N SER A 171 19.53 17.53 -8.61
CA SER A 171 18.47 18.30 -9.29
C SER A 171 17.30 18.65 -8.35
N LEU A 172 16.80 17.69 -7.55
CA LEU A 172 15.75 17.94 -6.57
C LEU A 172 16.20 18.88 -5.44
N LYS A 173 17.49 18.82 -5.06
CA LYS A 173 18.10 19.71 -4.08
C LYS A 173 18.18 21.14 -4.60
N GLU A 174 18.58 21.32 -5.86
CA GLU A 174 18.59 22.61 -6.55
C GLU A 174 17.19 23.20 -6.71
N GLU A 175 16.20 22.40 -7.09
CA GLU A 175 14.78 22.81 -7.17
C GLU A 175 14.29 23.35 -5.81
N CYS A 176 14.68 22.70 -4.71
CA CYS A 176 14.37 23.16 -3.35
C CYS A 176 15.11 24.45 -2.94
N ALA A 177 16.26 24.75 -3.54
CA ALA A 177 17.07 25.93 -3.25
C ALA A 177 16.63 27.15 -4.08
N ALA A 178 16.22 26.94 -5.33
CA ALA A 178 15.79 27.99 -6.27
C ALA A 178 14.47 28.67 -5.86
N ALA A 179 13.62 28.00 -5.06
CA ALA A 179 12.29 28.46 -4.63
C ALA A 179 12.27 29.63 -3.62
N VAL A 180 13.30 30.50 -3.62
CA VAL A 180 13.43 31.67 -2.74
C VAL A 180 12.90 32.96 -3.40
N THR A 181 12.61 32.96 -4.71
CA THR A 181 12.02 34.11 -5.42
C THR A 181 10.51 34.23 -5.21
N PRO A 182 9.94 35.43 -4.95
CA PRO A 182 8.50 35.60 -4.75
C PRO A 182 7.75 35.41 -6.07
N GLY A 183 6.85 34.42 -6.14
CA GLY A 183 5.93 34.21 -7.27
C GLY A 183 6.19 32.95 -8.12
N GLU A 184 7.39 32.40 -8.08
CA GLU A 184 7.80 31.20 -8.86
C GLU A 184 8.32 30.05 -7.97
N GLY A 185 8.06 30.13 -6.66
CA GLY A 185 8.50 29.13 -5.70
C GLY A 185 7.65 27.86 -5.70
N LEU A 186 8.31 26.71 -5.49
CA LEU A 186 7.65 25.43 -5.24
C LEU A 186 6.61 25.56 -4.12
N LYS A 187 5.40 25.00 -4.30
CA LYS A 187 4.36 25.01 -3.25
C LYS A 187 4.96 24.51 -1.94
N LYS A 188 4.71 25.22 -0.84
CA LYS A 188 5.31 24.96 0.49
C LYS A 188 5.29 23.46 0.88
N GLY A 189 4.16 22.78 0.66
CA GLY A 189 4.00 21.35 0.96
C GLY A 189 4.88 20.43 0.10
N LEU A 190 4.99 20.70 -1.21
CA LEU A 190 5.85 19.93 -2.12
C LEU A 190 7.33 20.07 -1.73
N ARG A 191 7.76 21.29 -1.40
CA ARG A 191 9.13 21.54 -0.93
C ARG A 191 9.43 20.78 0.36
N GLY A 192 8.46 20.68 1.27
CA GLY A 192 8.56 19.83 2.45
C GLY A 192 8.73 18.36 2.08
N SER A 193 7.89 17.81 1.20
CA SER A 193 7.98 16.42 0.75
C SER A 193 9.34 16.06 0.14
N ILE A 194 9.84 16.90 -0.77
CA ILE A 194 11.14 16.67 -1.43
C ILE A 194 12.28 16.80 -0.41
N GLN A 195 12.26 17.80 0.48
CA GLN A 195 13.26 17.93 1.55
C GLN A 195 13.30 16.71 2.48
N TYR A 196 12.14 16.15 2.84
CA TYR A 196 12.09 14.87 3.57
C TYR A 196 12.77 13.75 2.78
N CYS A 197 12.46 13.61 1.49
CA CYS A 197 13.04 12.56 0.65
C CYS A 197 14.57 12.67 0.58
N LEU A 198 15.09 13.87 0.34
CA LEU A 198 16.52 14.13 0.29
C LEU A 198 17.19 13.85 1.65
N ALA A 199 16.57 14.25 2.76
CA ALA A 199 17.07 13.94 4.09
C ALA A 199 17.12 12.44 4.35
N LYS A 200 16.09 11.68 3.94
CA LYS A 200 16.08 10.22 4.05
C LYS A 200 17.24 9.59 3.28
N VAL A 201 17.52 10.04 2.07
CA VAL A 201 18.68 9.58 1.29
C VAL A 201 19.99 9.86 2.04
N LEU A 202 20.19 11.09 2.53
CA LEU A 202 21.41 11.46 3.25
C LEU A 202 21.61 10.65 4.53
N SER A 203 20.52 10.33 5.24
CA SER A 203 20.57 9.53 6.47
C SER A 203 21.03 8.08 6.27
N LEU A 204 21.08 7.60 5.02
CA LEU A 204 21.54 6.25 4.68
C LEU A 204 23.06 6.16 4.48
N PHE A 205 23.76 7.29 4.36
CA PHE A 205 25.22 7.29 4.34
C PHE A 205 25.77 7.12 5.76
N GLU A 206 26.94 6.47 5.86
CA GLU A 206 27.63 6.29 7.15
C GLU A 206 28.37 7.54 7.64
N ASP A 207 28.63 8.48 6.73
CA ASP A 207 29.30 9.76 6.97
C ASP A 207 28.49 10.70 7.88
N ASP A 208 29.11 11.20 8.95
CA ASP A 208 28.44 12.02 9.97
C ASP A 208 28.09 13.42 9.46
N ASP A 209 28.87 14.00 8.54
CA ASP A 209 28.54 15.28 7.92
C ASP A 209 27.26 15.20 7.10
N ARG A 210 27.07 14.11 6.33
CA ARG A 210 25.83 13.84 5.61
C ARG A 210 24.66 13.59 6.55
N LYS A 211 24.83 12.88 7.66
CA LYS A 211 23.77 12.71 8.67
C LYS A 211 23.39 14.04 9.33
N ASN A 212 24.35 14.89 9.64
CA ASN A 212 24.09 16.24 10.15
C ASN A 212 23.37 17.11 9.11
N GLY A 213 23.74 16.99 7.83
CA GLY A 213 23.01 17.58 6.71
C GLY A 213 21.56 17.09 6.63
N ALA A 214 21.33 15.79 6.80
CA ALA A 214 20.00 15.18 6.81
C ALA A 214 19.12 15.79 7.92
N LEU A 215 19.64 15.94 9.14
CA LEU A 215 18.90 16.55 10.26
C LEU A 215 18.46 17.99 9.93
N LYS A 216 19.36 18.81 9.38
CA LYS A 216 19.02 20.19 8.96
C LYS A 216 17.93 20.19 7.88
N MET A 217 17.99 19.28 6.92
CA MET A 217 16.95 19.15 5.88
C MET A 217 15.60 18.70 6.46
N LEU A 218 15.61 17.82 7.47
CA LEU A 218 14.39 17.45 8.21
C LEU A 218 13.79 18.64 8.96
N GLU A 219 14.61 19.48 9.59
CA GLU A 219 14.13 20.69 10.29
C GLU A 219 13.45 21.66 9.33
N VAL A 220 14.07 21.91 8.17
CA VAL A 220 13.48 22.72 7.10
C VAL A 220 12.17 22.08 6.63
N SER A 221 12.17 20.78 6.31
CA SER A 221 10.98 20.05 5.89
C SER A 221 9.84 20.11 6.91
N ALA A 222 10.14 19.94 8.20
CA ALA A 222 9.17 20.05 9.29
C ALA A 222 8.57 21.46 9.38
N SER A 223 9.40 22.51 9.26
CA SER A 223 8.93 23.91 9.24
C SER A 223 8.01 24.21 8.04
N LEU A 224 8.16 23.45 6.95
CA LEU A 224 7.33 23.52 5.76
C LEU A 224 6.01 22.73 5.91
N GLY A 225 5.83 22.00 7.01
CA GLY A 225 4.60 21.27 7.36
C GLY A 225 4.65 19.77 7.09
N CYS A 226 5.79 19.21 6.70
CA CYS A 226 5.94 17.75 6.52
C CYS A 226 5.86 17.03 7.86
N LEU A 227 4.78 16.26 8.04
CA LEU A 227 4.50 15.58 9.30
C LEU A 227 5.50 14.44 9.58
N ASN A 228 5.92 13.70 8.55
CA ASN A 228 6.92 12.63 8.67
C ASN A 228 8.27 13.16 9.13
N SER A 229 8.69 14.35 8.67
CA SER A 229 9.90 15.02 9.18
C SER A 229 9.75 15.42 10.65
N SER A 230 8.60 16.01 11.03
CA SER A 230 8.35 16.37 12.43
C SER A 230 8.40 15.15 13.35
N TYR A 231 7.79 14.04 12.95
CA TYR A 231 7.84 12.79 13.70
C TYR A 231 9.26 12.21 13.80
N LEU A 232 10.01 12.18 12.70
CA LEU A 232 11.37 11.62 12.68
C LEU A 232 12.35 12.43 13.56
N LEU A 233 12.22 13.76 13.57
CA LEU A 233 12.96 14.63 14.49
C LEU A 233 12.59 14.38 15.95
N TRP A 234 11.30 14.18 16.23
CA TRP A 234 10.81 13.83 17.56
C TRP A 234 11.40 12.48 18.03
N GLU A 235 11.38 11.46 17.18
CA GLU A 235 11.91 10.13 17.47
C GLU A 235 13.41 10.17 17.78
N THR A 236 14.17 10.95 17.00
CA THR A 236 15.61 11.12 17.22
C THR A 236 15.93 11.81 18.56
N ASN A 237 15.08 12.75 18.99
CA ASN A 237 15.26 13.51 20.23
C ASN A 237 14.66 12.85 21.48
N GLN A 238 14.02 11.69 21.34
CA GLN A 238 13.28 11.04 22.42
C GLN A 238 14.14 10.74 23.65
N LYS A 239 15.37 10.26 23.46
CA LYS A 239 16.31 9.95 24.56
C LYS A 239 16.65 11.20 25.39
N ASN A 240 16.83 12.33 24.74
CA ASN A 240 17.14 13.60 25.40
C ASN A 240 15.92 14.15 26.16
N ALA A 241 14.70 13.91 25.65
CA ALA A 241 13.47 14.33 26.31
C ALA A 241 13.21 13.57 27.61
N LEU A 242 13.63 12.30 27.71
CA LEU A 242 13.49 11.48 28.93
C LEU A 242 14.34 11.96 30.11
N LEU A 243 15.34 12.81 29.87
CA LEU A 243 16.26 13.31 30.92
C LEU A 243 15.66 14.43 31.78
N ASP A 244 14.63 15.13 31.30
CA ASP A 244 14.00 16.26 31.99
C ASP A 244 12.46 16.14 31.94
N PRO A 245 11.76 16.19 33.09
CA PRO A 245 10.31 16.05 33.13
C PRO A 245 9.54 17.08 32.28
N GLY A 246 10.03 18.32 32.19
CA GLY A 246 9.43 19.38 31.39
C GLY A 246 9.51 19.09 29.89
N ARG A 247 10.71 18.72 29.42
CA ARG A 247 10.97 18.29 28.03
C ARG A 247 10.19 17.04 27.67
N TYR A 248 10.08 16.08 28.59
CA TYR A 248 9.26 14.89 28.39
C TYR A 248 7.78 15.24 28.16
N LEU A 249 7.19 16.10 28.99
CA LEU A 249 5.81 16.55 28.82
C LEU A 249 5.61 17.30 27.49
N GLN A 250 6.55 18.14 27.10
CA GLN A 250 6.51 18.82 25.79
C GLN A 250 6.59 17.83 24.62
N SER A 251 7.49 16.86 24.71
CA SER A 251 7.66 15.78 23.73
C SER A 251 6.37 14.97 23.58
N MET A 252 5.68 14.64 24.68
CA MET A 252 4.40 13.94 24.64
C MET A 252 3.26 14.76 24.03
N ARG A 253 3.26 16.09 24.22
CA ARG A 253 2.29 16.99 23.56
C ARG A 253 2.51 17.04 22.05
N GLN A 254 3.77 17.10 21.61
CA GLN A 254 4.12 17.05 20.18
C GLN A 254 3.68 15.73 19.55
N LEU A 255 3.97 14.61 20.21
CA LEU A 255 3.54 13.29 19.73
C LEU A 255 2.01 13.20 19.55
N ARG A 256 1.25 13.75 20.50
CA ARG A 256 -0.22 13.79 20.42
C ARG A 256 -0.71 14.66 19.27
N ASP A 257 -0.10 15.82 19.03
CA ASP A 257 -0.40 16.67 17.87
C ASP A 257 -0.17 15.91 16.56
N TYR A 258 0.97 15.23 16.44
CA TYR A 258 1.30 14.50 15.22
C TYR A 258 0.34 13.34 14.96
N ALA A 259 -0.03 12.61 16.01
CA ALA A 259 -1.02 11.55 15.95
C ALA A 259 -2.41 12.07 15.52
N ALA A 260 -2.86 13.20 16.06
CA ALA A 260 -4.14 13.84 15.73
C ALA A 260 -4.20 14.33 14.28
N ARG A 261 -3.05 14.75 13.72
CA ARG A 261 -2.91 15.16 12.32
C ARG A 261 -2.82 14.00 11.33
N GLY A 262 -2.92 12.75 11.81
CA GLY A 262 -2.98 11.55 10.98
C GLY A 262 -1.66 10.83 10.74
N CYS A 263 -0.58 11.18 11.46
CA CYS A 263 0.65 10.38 11.42
C CYS A 263 0.45 9.08 12.18
N TRP A 264 0.30 7.98 11.45
CA TRP A 264 0.03 6.69 12.07
C TRP A 264 1.25 6.14 12.84
N ASP A 265 2.49 6.41 12.41
CA ASP A 265 3.69 6.07 13.21
C ASP A 265 3.64 6.79 14.58
N ALA A 266 3.25 8.06 14.59
CA ALA A 266 3.03 8.81 15.83
C ALA A 266 1.88 8.24 16.66
N GLN A 267 0.79 7.77 16.05
CA GLN A 267 -0.32 7.11 16.74
C GLN A 267 0.14 5.81 17.42
N ILE A 268 0.95 4.98 16.74
CA ILE A 268 1.50 3.75 17.31
C ILE A 268 2.49 4.06 18.44
N SER A 269 3.39 5.03 18.27
CA SER A 269 4.32 5.46 19.32
C SER A 269 3.60 6.07 20.52
N LEU A 270 2.51 6.82 20.31
CA LEU A 270 1.64 7.32 21.37
C LEU A 270 0.98 6.16 22.13
N ALA A 271 0.46 5.17 21.40
CA ALA A 271 -0.15 4.00 22.02
C ALA A 271 0.87 3.19 22.86
N LYS A 272 2.11 3.03 22.37
CA LYS A 272 3.21 2.37 23.11
C LYS A 272 3.56 3.11 24.41
N SER A 273 3.65 4.44 24.36
CA SER A 273 3.98 5.27 25.53
C SER A 273 2.85 5.31 26.57
N CYS A 274 1.58 5.24 26.16
CA CYS A 274 0.44 5.09 27.08
C CYS A 274 0.39 3.72 27.78
N GLY A 275 0.92 2.67 27.13
CA GLY A 275 0.99 1.32 27.71
C GLY A 275 2.01 1.21 28.85
N GLN A 276 3.12 1.95 28.77
CA GLN A 276 4.15 1.94 29.82
C GLN A 276 3.63 2.57 31.11
N ARG A 277 3.57 1.79 32.20
CA ARG A 277 3.25 2.30 33.54
C ARG A 277 4.17 3.48 33.89
N ASN A 278 3.58 4.58 34.38
CA ASN A 278 4.29 5.74 34.91
C ASN A 278 5.49 5.31 35.79
N GLN A 279 6.71 5.47 35.30
CA GLN A 279 7.93 5.37 36.12
C GLN A 279 8.01 6.54 37.14
N LEU A 280 7.08 7.50 37.09
CA LEU A 280 7.09 8.74 37.87
C LEU A 280 6.04 8.80 39.00
N GLY A 281 5.49 7.67 39.46
CA GLY A 281 4.77 7.60 40.74
C GLY A 281 3.44 8.37 40.87
N HIS A 282 2.95 9.03 39.82
CA HIS A 282 1.63 9.69 39.85
C HIS A 282 0.51 8.74 39.40
N GLU A 283 -0.46 8.52 40.30
CA GLU A 283 -1.67 7.72 40.16
C GLU A 283 -2.73 8.28 39.18
N GLN A 284 -2.33 8.91 38.08
CA GLN A 284 -3.28 9.21 37.01
C GLN A 284 -3.26 8.06 36.01
N ARG A 285 -4.36 7.28 35.96
CA ARG A 285 -4.60 6.31 34.90
C ARG A 285 -4.31 6.99 33.55
N PRO A 286 -3.31 6.56 32.76
CA PRO A 286 -3.15 7.07 31.41
C PRO A 286 -4.48 6.83 30.68
N THR A 287 -4.97 7.85 29.97
CA THR A 287 -6.21 7.72 29.22
C THR A 287 -6.02 6.58 28.21
N SER A 288 -6.83 5.53 28.30
CA SER A 288 -6.78 4.38 27.39
C SER A 288 -7.29 4.72 25.99
N GLU A 289 -7.85 5.91 25.84
CA GLU A 289 -8.49 6.44 24.64
C GLU A 289 -7.60 6.42 23.38
N PRO A 290 -6.31 6.87 23.41
CA PRO A 290 -5.47 6.83 22.21
C PRO A 290 -5.18 5.39 21.75
N VAL A 291 -4.98 4.46 22.68
CA VAL A 291 -4.78 3.04 22.35
C VAL A 291 -6.05 2.47 21.75
N SER A 292 -7.20 2.74 22.38
CA SER A 292 -8.49 2.23 21.91
C SER A 292 -8.83 2.75 20.52
N GLN A 293 -8.59 4.03 20.25
CA GLN A 293 -8.79 4.64 18.93
C GLN A 293 -7.96 3.96 17.85
N VAL A 294 -6.68 3.66 18.11
CA VAL A 294 -5.78 3.02 17.15
C VAL A 294 -6.17 1.56 16.86
N PHE A 295 -6.62 0.84 17.89
CA PHE A 295 -7.08 -0.55 17.73
C PHE A 295 -8.43 -0.64 17.02
N GLN A 296 -9.39 0.23 17.39
CA GLN A 296 -10.75 0.22 16.82
C GLN A 296 -10.81 0.79 15.39
N SER A 297 -9.87 1.65 15.00
CA SER A 297 -9.80 2.17 13.62
C SER A 297 -9.22 1.15 12.62
N SER A 298 -8.59 0.08 13.09
CA SER A 298 -8.00 -0.96 12.25
C SER A 298 -9.07 -1.70 11.43
N GLN A 299 -8.91 -1.72 10.09
CA GLN A 299 -9.88 -2.32 9.16
C GLN A 299 -9.37 -3.63 8.55
N PRO A 300 -10.24 -4.62 8.29
CA PRO A 300 -9.89 -5.81 7.53
C PRO A 300 -9.74 -5.52 6.04
N ILE A 301 -8.87 -6.27 5.35
CA ILE A 301 -8.72 -6.21 3.89
C ILE A 301 -9.83 -7.01 3.18
N SER A 302 -10.38 -8.04 3.86
CA SER A 302 -11.33 -9.05 3.40
C SER A 302 -10.83 -9.95 2.26
N LYS A 303 -11.03 -11.26 2.42
CA LYS A 303 -10.68 -12.30 1.43
C LYS A 303 -11.36 -12.07 0.10
N THR A 304 -12.65 -11.71 0.14
CA THR A 304 -13.41 -11.40 -1.07
C THR A 304 -12.72 -10.29 -1.84
N GLY A 305 -12.32 -9.22 -1.14
CA GLY A 305 -11.60 -8.08 -1.71
C GLY A 305 -10.31 -8.46 -2.46
N ILE A 306 -9.52 -9.39 -1.91
CA ILE A 306 -8.25 -9.83 -2.53
C ILE A 306 -8.51 -10.52 -3.88
N PHE A 307 -9.53 -11.37 -3.94
CA PHE A 307 -9.79 -12.19 -5.13
C PHE A 307 -10.88 -11.66 -6.07
N THR A 308 -11.59 -10.57 -5.72
CA THR A 308 -12.69 -10.01 -6.54
C THR A 308 -12.29 -9.80 -8.00
N LYS A 309 -11.07 -9.33 -8.26
CA LYS A 309 -10.57 -9.10 -9.63
C LYS A 309 -9.88 -10.33 -10.24
N GLN A 310 -9.44 -11.29 -9.44
CA GLN A 310 -8.56 -12.36 -9.90
C GLN A 310 -9.33 -13.43 -10.69
N LYS A 311 -8.89 -13.66 -11.94
CA LYS A 311 -9.41 -14.75 -12.77
C LYS A 311 -8.46 -15.95 -12.67
N GLY A 312 -8.85 -16.98 -11.92
CA GLY A 312 -8.10 -18.23 -11.82
C GLY A 312 -6.98 -18.27 -10.78
N MET A 313 -6.97 -17.35 -9.81
CA MET A 313 -6.14 -17.43 -8.61
C MET A 313 -6.95 -18.02 -7.46
N ASN A 314 -6.31 -18.83 -6.61
CA ASN A 314 -6.93 -19.40 -5.41
C ASN A 314 -6.03 -19.21 -4.18
N ASP A 315 -6.56 -19.58 -3.02
CA ASP A 315 -5.87 -19.46 -1.73
C ASP A 315 -4.54 -20.22 -1.71
N THR A 316 -4.49 -21.41 -2.33
CA THR A 316 -3.29 -22.25 -2.39
C THR A 316 -2.16 -21.57 -3.16
N MET A 317 -2.46 -20.90 -4.28
CA MET A 317 -1.43 -20.16 -5.03
C MET A 317 -0.83 -19.02 -4.22
N ARG A 318 -1.67 -18.29 -3.47
CA ARG A 318 -1.19 -17.24 -2.56
C ARG A 318 -0.38 -17.84 -1.41
N TYR A 319 -0.85 -18.94 -0.80
CA TYR A 319 -0.12 -19.63 0.26
C TYR A 319 1.29 -20.01 -0.21
N ILE A 320 1.41 -20.63 -1.39
CA ILE A 320 2.71 -21.01 -1.99
C ILE A 320 3.62 -19.78 -2.13
N LEU A 321 3.08 -18.66 -2.62
CA LEU A 321 3.85 -17.42 -2.73
C LEU A 321 4.34 -16.93 -1.37
N ILE A 322 3.46 -16.86 -0.37
CA ILE A 322 3.80 -16.29 0.94
C ILE A 322 4.79 -17.20 1.68
N ASP A 323 4.63 -18.53 1.60
CA ASP A 323 5.56 -19.49 2.17
C ASP A 323 6.97 -19.31 1.57
N TRP A 324 7.08 -19.19 0.24
CA TRP A 324 8.35 -18.88 -0.42
C TRP A 324 8.93 -17.51 -0.01
N LEU A 325 8.11 -16.47 0.14
CA LEU A 325 8.58 -15.18 0.64
C LEU A 325 9.09 -15.25 2.09
N VAL A 326 8.56 -16.16 2.91
CA VAL A 326 9.10 -16.43 4.27
C VAL A 326 10.48 -17.07 4.18
N GLU A 327 10.71 -18.00 3.24
CA GLU A 327 12.04 -18.58 3.00
C GLU A 327 13.04 -17.50 2.60
N VAL A 328 12.67 -16.63 1.65
CA VAL A 328 13.50 -15.49 1.22
C VAL A 328 13.80 -14.56 2.40
N ALA A 329 12.79 -14.19 3.18
CA ALA A 329 12.96 -13.34 4.36
C ALA A 329 13.83 -13.99 5.45
N THR A 330 13.85 -15.32 5.52
CA THR A 330 14.70 -16.06 6.47
C THR A 330 16.14 -16.10 6.00
N MET A 331 16.35 -16.43 4.73
CA MET A 331 17.69 -16.45 4.12
C MET A 331 18.38 -15.08 4.13
N LYS A 332 17.61 -13.99 4.00
CA LYS A 332 18.13 -12.61 3.99
C LYS A 332 18.03 -11.90 5.35
N ASP A 333 17.64 -12.62 6.41
CA ASP A 333 17.45 -12.09 7.76
C ASP A 333 16.57 -10.82 7.81
N PHE A 334 15.51 -10.79 7.00
CA PHE A 334 14.54 -9.70 7.02
C PHE A 334 13.60 -9.86 8.20
N SER A 335 13.24 -8.73 8.81
CA SER A 335 12.38 -8.69 10.00
C SER A 335 10.95 -9.14 9.72
N SER A 336 10.25 -9.59 10.76
CA SER A 336 8.82 -9.93 10.71
C SER A 336 7.98 -8.76 10.17
N LEU A 337 8.34 -7.52 10.52
CA LEU A 337 7.70 -6.31 10.02
C LEU A 337 7.85 -6.17 8.50
N CYS A 338 9.03 -6.47 7.95
CA CYS A 338 9.28 -6.45 6.51
C CYS A 338 8.40 -7.45 5.77
N LEU A 339 8.30 -8.67 6.31
CA LEU A 339 7.48 -9.73 5.75
C LEU A 339 5.99 -9.34 5.77
N HIS A 340 5.46 -8.89 6.91
CA HIS A 340 4.05 -8.47 7.03
C HIS A 340 3.72 -7.31 6.07
N MET A 341 4.62 -6.32 5.94
CA MET A 341 4.46 -5.25 4.96
C MET A 341 4.45 -5.77 3.53
N THR A 342 5.36 -6.69 3.21
CA THR A 342 5.47 -7.30 1.87
C THR A 342 4.16 -7.99 1.50
N VAL A 343 3.64 -8.84 2.39
CA VAL A 343 2.35 -9.52 2.18
C VAL A 343 1.21 -8.52 2.05
N GLY A 344 1.21 -7.45 2.87
CA GLY A 344 0.24 -6.36 2.76
C GLY A 344 0.28 -5.63 1.40
N LEU A 345 1.47 -5.42 0.82
CA LEU A 345 1.58 -4.87 -0.54
C LEU A 345 1.01 -5.83 -1.58
N VAL A 346 1.35 -7.12 -1.50
CA VAL A 346 0.84 -8.15 -2.41
C VAL A 346 -0.69 -8.16 -2.40
N ASP A 347 -1.31 -8.26 -1.23
CA ASP A 347 -2.76 -8.37 -1.12
C ASP A 347 -3.51 -7.14 -1.63
N ARG A 348 -2.99 -5.94 -1.33
CA ARG A 348 -3.58 -4.69 -1.84
C ARG A 348 -3.40 -4.56 -3.36
N TYR A 349 -2.27 -5.01 -3.91
CA TYR A 349 -2.05 -5.01 -5.35
C TYR A 349 -3.02 -5.99 -6.05
N LEU A 350 -3.17 -7.21 -5.52
CA LEU A 350 -4.12 -8.21 -6.03
C LEU A 350 -5.58 -7.73 -5.95
N LYS A 351 -5.94 -6.94 -4.95
CA LYS A 351 -7.26 -6.29 -4.88
C LYS A 351 -7.52 -5.33 -6.04
N LEU A 352 -6.48 -4.70 -6.58
CA LEU A 352 -6.60 -3.61 -7.57
C LEU A 352 -6.29 -4.04 -9.00
N ARG A 353 -5.40 -5.02 -9.22
CA ARG A 353 -4.91 -5.42 -10.54
C ARG A 353 -5.06 -6.93 -10.74
N THR A 354 -5.55 -7.33 -11.91
CA THR A 354 -5.54 -8.73 -12.35
C THR A 354 -4.12 -9.21 -12.57
N VAL A 355 -3.75 -10.34 -11.96
CA VAL A 355 -2.39 -10.90 -12.09
C VAL A 355 -2.46 -12.30 -12.69
N PRO A 356 -1.83 -12.54 -13.85
CA PRO A 356 -1.66 -13.89 -14.36
C PRO A 356 -0.87 -14.75 -13.38
N ARG A 357 -1.23 -16.03 -13.23
CA ARG A 357 -0.54 -16.98 -12.35
C ARG A 357 0.99 -16.96 -12.55
N ALA A 358 1.45 -16.90 -13.79
CA ALA A 358 2.87 -16.87 -14.15
C ALA A 358 3.62 -15.60 -13.71
N ARG A 359 2.93 -14.54 -13.29
CA ARG A 359 3.51 -13.28 -12.78
C ARG A 359 3.34 -13.10 -11.27
N LEU A 360 2.73 -14.06 -10.58
CA LEU A 360 2.46 -13.94 -9.14
C LEU A 360 3.75 -13.86 -8.31
N GLN A 361 4.77 -14.67 -8.66
CA GLN A 361 6.08 -14.61 -8.00
C GLN A 361 6.79 -13.27 -8.24
N LEU A 362 6.71 -12.73 -9.47
CA LEU A 362 7.22 -11.40 -9.82
C LEU A 362 6.61 -10.29 -8.94
N VAL A 363 5.28 -10.31 -8.73
CA VAL A 363 4.60 -9.36 -7.83
C VAL A 363 5.15 -9.49 -6.41
N GLY A 364 5.22 -10.71 -5.88
CA GLY A 364 5.68 -10.94 -4.50
C GLY A 364 7.09 -10.45 -4.25
N ILE A 365 8.04 -10.80 -5.12
CA ILE A 365 9.44 -10.40 -4.94
C ILE A 365 9.64 -8.90 -5.18
N ALA A 366 8.90 -8.29 -6.11
CA ALA A 366 8.92 -6.83 -6.32
C ALA A 366 8.36 -6.07 -5.11
N CYS A 367 7.29 -6.56 -4.48
CA CYS A 367 6.79 -6.03 -3.21
C CYS A 367 7.86 -6.08 -2.12
N MET A 368 8.63 -7.17 -2.02
CA MET A 368 9.70 -7.29 -1.03
C MET A 368 10.86 -6.33 -1.31
N VAL A 369 11.24 -6.12 -2.57
CA VAL A 369 12.23 -5.10 -2.96
C VAL A 369 11.77 -3.70 -2.54
N ILE A 370 10.49 -3.36 -2.74
CA ILE A 370 9.93 -2.08 -2.31
C ILE A 370 9.96 -1.97 -0.78
N CYS A 371 9.48 -2.98 -0.06
CA CYS A 371 9.39 -2.95 1.40
C CYS A 371 10.76 -2.85 2.07
N THR A 372 11.73 -3.66 1.65
CA THR A 372 13.10 -3.64 2.21
C THR A 372 13.75 -2.26 2.01
N ARG A 373 13.57 -1.63 0.84
CA ARG A 373 14.00 -0.25 0.59
C ARG A 373 13.25 0.80 1.40
N PHE A 374 12.06 0.51 1.92
CA PHE A 374 11.28 1.47 2.68
C PHE A 374 11.61 1.44 4.17
N ILE A 375 11.78 0.25 4.77
CA ILE A 375 11.94 0.14 6.23
C ILE A 375 13.34 -0.24 6.72
N SER A 376 14.19 -0.79 5.85
CA SER A 376 15.48 -1.35 6.27
C SER A 376 16.67 -0.59 5.70
N LYS A 377 17.82 -0.71 6.37
CA LYS A 377 19.12 -0.31 5.82
C LYS A 377 19.60 -1.33 4.80
N GLU A 378 19.58 -2.61 5.20
CA GLU A 378 19.82 -3.76 4.33
C GLU A 378 18.65 -3.95 3.37
N ILE A 379 18.93 -4.00 2.07
CA ILE A 379 17.90 -4.08 1.03
C ILE A 379 18.00 -5.38 0.26
N LEU A 380 16.88 -5.83 -0.30
CA LEU A 380 16.90 -6.76 -1.41
C LEU A 380 17.13 -5.98 -2.71
N THR A 381 18.28 -6.15 -3.36
CA THR A 381 18.55 -5.50 -4.64
C THR A 381 17.74 -6.16 -5.77
N ILE A 382 17.54 -5.43 -6.89
CA ILE A 382 16.81 -5.97 -8.05
C ILE A 382 17.55 -7.18 -8.65
N ARG A 383 18.89 -7.16 -8.65
CA ARG A 383 19.72 -8.26 -9.16
C ARG A 383 19.61 -9.50 -8.29
N GLU A 384 19.63 -9.35 -6.98
CA GLU A 384 19.38 -10.46 -6.05
C GLU A 384 17.95 -10.99 -6.22
N ALA A 385 16.95 -10.11 -6.35
CA ALA A 385 15.56 -10.53 -6.60
C ALA A 385 15.43 -11.38 -7.88
N VAL A 386 16.09 -11.00 -8.97
CA VAL A 386 16.16 -11.79 -10.21
C VAL A 386 16.78 -13.16 -9.94
N TRP A 387 17.92 -13.19 -9.26
CA TRP A 387 18.61 -14.44 -8.91
C TRP A 387 17.76 -15.37 -8.04
N LEU A 388 17.05 -14.83 -7.04
CA LEU A 388 16.16 -15.58 -6.15
C LEU A 388 14.97 -16.22 -6.86
N THR A 389 14.60 -15.71 -8.03
CA THR A 389 13.55 -16.29 -8.88
C THR A 389 14.11 -17.30 -9.89
N ASP A 390 15.33 -17.80 -9.68
CA ASP A 390 16.06 -18.65 -10.62
C ASP A 390 16.15 -18.03 -12.03
N ASN A 391 16.24 -16.71 -12.10
CA ASN A 391 16.23 -15.93 -13.35
C ASN A 391 14.97 -16.14 -14.22
N THR A 392 13.86 -16.57 -13.62
CA THR A 392 12.55 -16.64 -14.30
C THR A 392 12.12 -15.29 -14.85
N TYR A 393 12.48 -14.20 -14.14
CA TYR A 393 12.23 -12.82 -14.55
C TYR A 393 13.53 -12.07 -14.74
N LYS A 394 13.50 -11.06 -15.61
CA LYS A 394 14.66 -10.21 -15.88
C LYS A 394 14.68 -8.97 -14.99
N TYR A 395 15.79 -8.25 -15.01
CA TYR A 395 15.96 -6.98 -14.29
C TYR A 395 14.86 -5.97 -14.68
N GLU A 396 14.56 -5.89 -15.97
CA GLU A 396 13.56 -4.98 -16.52
C GLU A 396 12.15 -5.34 -16.06
N ASP A 397 11.83 -6.64 -15.93
CA ASP A 397 10.53 -7.09 -15.42
C ASP A 397 10.29 -6.63 -13.98
N LEU A 398 11.33 -6.68 -13.15
CA LEU A 398 11.29 -6.18 -11.77
C LEU A 398 11.12 -4.66 -11.73
N VAL A 399 11.86 -3.91 -12.58
CA VAL A 399 11.75 -2.45 -12.67
C VAL A 399 10.32 -2.04 -13.05
N ARG A 400 9.77 -2.67 -14.08
CA ARG A 400 8.38 -2.42 -14.52
C ARG A 400 7.38 -2.78 -13.44
N MET A 401 7.53 -3.95 -12.81
CA MET A 401 6.63 -4.40 -11.74
C MET A 401 6.65 -3.46 -10.53
N MET A 402 7.82 -2.93 -10.14
CA MET A 402 7.88 -1.91 -9.08
C MET A 402 7.07 -0.66 -9.45
N GLY A 403 7.14 -0.20 -10.70
CA GLY A 403 6.34 0.92 -11.17
C GLY A 403 4.83 0.63 -11.19
N GLU A 404 4.42 -0.57 -11.61
CA GLU A 404 3.02 -1.02 -11.54
C GLU A 404 2.50 -1.03 -10.08
N ILE A 405 3.29 -1.58 -9.15
CA ILE A 405 2.89 -1.68 -7.74
C ILE A 405 2.75 -0.29 -7.11
N ILE A 406 3.76 0.58 -7.27
CA ILE A 406 3.74 1.93 -6.66
C ILE A 406 2.64 2.81 -7.27
N SER A 407 2.44 2.74 -8.59
CA SER A 407 1.37 3.49 -9.25
C SER A 407 -0.02 3.00 -8.82
N ALA A 408 -0.26 1.68 -8.81
CA ALA A 408 -1.54 1.11 -8.41
C ALA A 408 -1.89 1.40 -6.93
N LEU A 409 -0.88 1.51 -6.07
CA LEU A 409 -1.06 1.77 -4.63
C LEU A 409 -0.96 3.26 -4.28
N GLU A 410 -0.86 4.14 -5.28
CA GLU A 410 -0.78 5.60 -5.10
C GLU A 410 0.32 6.02 -4.10
N GLY A 411 1.47 5.34 -4.12
CA GLY A 411 2.57 5.61 -3.19
C GLY A 411 2.35 5.20 -1.73
N LYS A 412 1.18 4.62 -1.37
CA LYS A 412 0.84 4.23 0.02
C LYS A 412 1.57 2.96 0.45
N ILE A 413 2.89 2.98 0.61
CA ILE A 413 3.71 1.76 0.81
C ILE A 413 3.47 1.10 2.18
N ARG A 414 3.38 1.87 3.26
CA ARG A 414 3.26 1.35 4.62
C ARG A 414 1.86 1.58 5.19
N ILE A 415 1.36 0.56 5.88
CA ILE A 415 0.16 0.61 6.73
C ILE A 415 0.46 -0.17 8.02
N PRO A 416 -0.25 0.10 9.13
CA PRO A 416 -0.12 -0.68 10.35
C PRO A 416 -0.34 -2.18 10.12
N THR A 417 0.59 -3.00 10.58
CA THR A 417 0.58 -4.46 10.47
C THR A 417 0.28 -5.12 11.81
N VAL A 418 0.04 -6.45 11.79
CA VAL A 418 -0.12 -7.25 13.02
C VAL A 418 1.07 -7.05 13.98
N VAL A 419 2.28 -6.89 13.45
CA VAL A 419 3.49 -6.65 14.25
C VAL A 419 3.43 -5.31 14.97
N ASP A 420 2.98 -4.24 14.32
CA ASP A 420 2.88 -2.91 14.94
C ASP A 420 1.89 -2.92 16.13
N TYR A 421 0.74 -3.59 15.98
CA TYR A 421 -0.23 -3.75 17.07
C TYR A 421 0.26 -4.69 18.17
N LYS A 422 0.95 -5.79 17.82
CA LYS A 422 1.57 -6.69 18.78
C LYS A 422 2.58 -5.95 19.66
N ASP A 423 3.39 -5.07 19.08
CA ASP A 423 4.33 -4.26 19.84
C ASP A 423 3.61 -3.34 20.82
N VAL A 424 2.48 -2.72 20.43
CA VAL A 424 1.68 -1.93 21.38
C VAL A 424 1.16 -2.81 22.53
N LEU A 425 0.64 -4.00 22.24
CA LEU A 425 0.16 -4.94 23.27
C LEU A 425 1.28 -5.32 24.26
N ALA A 426 2.50 -5.49 23.78
CA ALA A 426 3.70 -5.77 24.60
C ALA A 426 4.04 -4.65 25.59
N HIS A 427 3.64 -3.41 25.28
CA HIS A 427 3.83 -2.27 26.16
C HIS A 427 2.72 -2.15 27.20
N ILE A 428 1.52 -2.67 26.93
CA ILE A 428 0.38 -2.63 27.85
C ILE A 428 0.54 -3.69 28.95
N VAL A 429 0.82 -4.93 28.56
CA VAL A 429 0.95 -6.05 29.50
C VAL A 429 2.32 -6.70 29.33
N PRO A 430 3.06 -6.95 30.43
CA PRO A 430 4.33 -7.67 30.35
C PRO A 430 4.13 -9.07 29.76
N MET A 431 5.01 -9.43 28.84
CA MET A 431 5.06 -10.76 28.22
C MET A 431 6.40 -11.39 28.52
N ASP A 432 6.38 -12.65 28.99
CA ASP A 432 7.58 -13.46 29.02
C ASP A 432 8.05 -13.77 27.58
N ARG A 433 9.34 -14.08 27.44
CA ARG A 433 9.99 -14.29 26.14
C ARG A 433 9.32 -15.39 25.32
N ASN A 434 8.96 -16.51 25.95
CA ASN A 434 8.31 -17.62 25.25
C ASN A 434 6.94 -17.21 24.71
N THR A 435 6.12 -16.53 25.51
CA THR A 435 4.81 -16.02 25.06
C THR A 435 4.95 -15.05 23.89
N LEU A 436 5.97 -14.18 23.92
CA LEU A 436 6.26 -13.27 22.81
C LEU A 436 6.68 -14.03 21.54
N HIS A 437 7.52 -15.06 21.65
CA HIS A 437 7.90 -15.91 20.53
C HIS A 437 6.70 -16.65 19.94
N LEU A 438 5.84 -17.24 20.79
CA LEU A 438 4.64 -17.93 20.35
C LEU A 438 3.64 -16.99 19.68
N CYS A 439 3.43 -15.80 20.26
CA CYS A 439 2.60 -14.77 19.65
C CYS A 439 3.14 -14.34 18.28
N SER A 440 4.47 -14.22 18.15
CA SER A 440 5.12 -13.87 16.88
C SER A 440 4.98 -15.00 15.84
N TYR A 441 5.13 -16.25 16.27
CA TYR A 441 4.92 -17.43 15.43
C TYR A 441 3.48 -17.51 14.90
N ILE A 442 2.49 -17.35 15.77
CA ILE A 442 1.07 -17.30 15.39
C ILE A 442 0.79 -16.13 14.43
N SER A 443 1.41 -14.97 14.66
CA SER A 443 1.27 -13.80 13.80
C SER A 443 1.79 -14.09 12.39
N GLU A 444 2.97 -14.70 12.23
CA GLU A 444 3.50 -15.05 10.91
C GLU A 444 2.73 -16.19 10.24
N LEU A 445 2.26 -17.19 10.98
CA LEU A 445 1.38 -18.23 10.42
C LEU A 445 0.08 -17.62 9.87
N SER A 446 -0.44 -16.57 10.50
CA SER A 446 -1.66 -15.89 10.06
C SER A 446 -1.55 -15.30 8.64
N LEU A 447 -0.33 -14.96 8.18
CA LEU A 447 -0.09 -14.41 6.84
C LEU A 447 -0.44 -15.40 5.72
N LEU A 448 -0.34 -16.71 5.99
CA LEU A 448 -0.51 -17.77 5.01
C LEU A 448 -1.98 -17.96 4.62
N TYR A 449 -2.91 -17.66 5.53
CA TYR A 449 -4.33 -18.00 5.40
C TYR A 449 -5.20 -16.77 5.13
N THR A 450 -5.79 -16.70 3.93
CA THR A 450 -6.66 -15.58 3.52
C THR A 450 -7.96 -15.52 4.31
N GLU A 451 -8.44 -16.63 4.86
CA GLU A 451 -9.64 -16.68 5.68
C GLU A 451 -9.52 -15.83 6.95
N LEU A 452 -8.30 -15.60 7.44
CA LEU A 452 -8.03 -14.73 8.59
C LEU A 452 -8.13 -13.24 8.23
N SER A 453 -8.14 -12.87 6.95
CA SER A 453 -8.27 -11.47 6.50
C SER A 453 -9.65 -10.85 6.73
N VAL A 454 -10.60 -11.63 7.26
CA VAL A 454 -11.88 -11.12 7.80
C VAL A 454 -11.65 -10.27 9.06
N TYR A 455 -10.56 -10.51 9.78
CA TYR A 455 -10.18 -9.75 10.96
C TYR A 455 -9.18 -8.66 10.60
N SER A 456 -9.25 -7.52 11.30
CA SER A 456 -8.27 -6.45 11.13
C SER A 456 -6.91 -6.83 11.72
N PRO A 457 -5.80 -6.19 11.29
CA PRO A 457 -4.49 -6.44 11.87
C PRO A 457 -4.44 -6.28 13.40
N ALA A 458 -5.18 -5.31 13.97
CA ALA A 458 -5.29 -5.14 15.41
C ALA A 458 -5.99 -6.33 16.10
N GLN A 459 -7.08 -6.83 15.50
CA GLN A 459 -7.81 -7.98 16.03
C GLN A 459 -7.03 -9.28 15.89
N LEU A 460 -6.24 -9.46 14.82
CA LEU A 460 -5.33 -10.58 14.66
C LEU A 460 -4.20 -10.54 15.69
N ALA A 461 -3.60 -9.37 15.95
CA ALA A 461 -2.57 -9.23 16.97
C ALA A 461 -3.10 -9.57 18.37
N ALA A 462 -4.29 -9.04 18.72
CA ALA A 462 -4.97 -9.35 19.97
C ALA A 462 -5.34 -10.84 20.09
N GLY A 463 -5.87 -11.43 19.01
CA GLY A 463 -6.20 -12.86 18.95
C GLY A 463 -4.96 -13.77 19.08
N ALA A 464 -3.86 -13.42 18.41
CA ALA A 464 -2.59 -14.14 18.50
C ALA A 464 -2.01 -14.08 19.93
N LEU A 465 -2.06 -12.91 20.58
CA LEU A 465 -1.63 -12.76 21.97
C LEU A 465 -2.51 -13.58 22.92
N LEU A 466 -3.83 -13.47 22.78
CA LEU A 466 -4.78 -14.23 23.59
C LEU A 466 -4.54 -15.74 23.43
N LEU A 467 -4.39 -16.22 22.20
CA LEU A 467 -4.10 -17.63 21.94
C LEU A 467 -2.77 -18.05 22.57
N ALA A 468 -1.70 -17.27 22.41
CA ALA A 468 -0.40 -17.58 23.02
C ALA A 468 -0.49 -17.68 24.55
N ARG A 469 -1.20 -16.75 25.21
CA ARG A 469 -1.38 -16.75 26.67
C ARG A 469 -2.23 -17.93 27.17
N ILE A 470 -3.23 -18.35 26.39
CA ILE A 470 -4.00 -19.57 26.69
C ILE A 470 -3.13 -20.81 26.53
N LEU A 471 -2.34 -20.89 25.45
CA LEU A 471 -1.46 -22.03 25.18
C LEU A 471 -0.35 -22.18 26.23
N HIS A 472 0.04 -21.08 26.88
CA HIS A 472 0.95 -21.07 28.03
C HIS A 472 0.24 -21.10 29.39
N GLU A 473 -1.05 -21.46 29.42
CA GLU A 473 -1.80 -21.70 30.66
C GLU A 473 -1.80 -20.52 31.64
N GLN A 474 -1.74 -19.29 31.13
CA GLN A 474 -1.76 -18.10 31.97
C GLN A 474 -3.14 -17.93 32.62
N ALA A 475 -3.20 -17.72 33.93
CA ALA A 475 -4.47 -17.66 34.68
C ALA A 475 -5.44 -16.57 34.19
N LEU A 476 -4.92 -15.45 33.70
CA LEU A 476 -5.69 -14.36 33.09
C LEU A 476 -5.14 -14.09 31.67
N PRO A 477 -5.60 -14.85 30.66
CA PRO A 477 -5.12 -14.69 29.29
C PRO A 477 -5.50 -13.35 28.65
N TRP A 478 -6.65 -12.77 29.05
CA TRP A 478 -7.11 -11.46 28.59
C TRP A 478 -7.52 -10.56 29.77
N PRO A 479 -6.56 -9.93 30.47
CA PRO A 479 -6.85 -9.09 31.64
C PRO A 479 -7.65 -7.83 31.28
N ALA A 480 -8.35 -7.26 32.26
CA ALA A 480 -9.16 -6.04 32.11
C ALA A 480 -8.38 -4.87 31.47
N GLN A 481 -7.08 -4.75 31.78
CA GLN A 481 -6.22 -3.74 31.16
C GLN A 481 -6.20 -3.83 29.62
N LEU A 482 -6.19 -5.03 29.03
CA LEU A 482 -6.25 -5.19 27.58
C LEU A 482 -7.62 -4.82 27.04
N VAL A 483 -8.69 -5.13 27.76
CA VAL A 483 -10.06 -4.71 27.39
C VAL A 483 -10.18 -3.19 27.42
N ASP A 484 -9.74 -2.55 28.51
CA ASP A 484 -9.82 -1.10 28.71
C ASP A 484 -9.00 -0.32 27.67
N ASN A 485 -7.85 -0.87 27.25
CA ASN A 485 -6.95 -0.23 26.28
C ASN A 485 -7.31 -0.51 24.83
N THR A 486 -7.76 -1.72 24.48
CA THR A 486 -8.02 -2.08 23.08
C THR A 486 -9.49 -1.97 22.70
N GLY A 487 -10.40 -2.03 23.67
CA GLY A 487 -11.85 -2.17 23.47
C GLY A 487 -12.25 -3.55 22.93
N PHE A 488 -11.36 -4.54 22.93
CA PHE A 488 -11.68 -5.92 22.54
C PHE A 488 -12.01 -6.77 23.76
N THR A 489 -13.22 -7.33 23.77
CA THR A 489 -13.66 -8.30 24.78
C THR A 489 -13.25 -9.72 24.40
N LEU A 490 -13.26 -10.64 25.36
CA LEU A 490 -13.02 -12.06 25.11
C LEU A 490 -14.01 -12.62 24.08
N GLU A 491 -15.29 -12.25 24.18
CA GLU A 491 -16.34 -12.63 23.24
C GLU A 491 -16.03 -12.18 21.81
N ARG A 492 -15.57 -10.93 21.63
CA ARG A 492 -15.20 -10.39 20.32
C ARG A 492 -13.98 -11.07 19.71
N LEU A 493 -13.03 -11.52 20.54
CA LEU A 493 -11.81 -12.19 20.08
C LEU A 493 -11.99 -13.69 19.86
N THR A 494 -12.97 -14.31 20.51
CA THR A 494 -13.19 -15.76 20.48
C THR A 494 -13.25 -16.35 19.06
N PRO A 495 -14.04 -15.80 18.10
CA PRO A 495 -14.06 -16.32 16.73
C PRO A 495 -12.69 -16.24 16.03
N CYS A 496 -11.93 -15.18 16.29
CA CYS A 496 -10.59 -14.99 15.75
C CYS A 496 -9.61 -16.02 16.31
N VAL A 497 -9.62 -16.22 17.64
CA VAL A 497 -8.75 -17.19 18.34
C VAL A 497 -9.03 -18.62 17.87
N LEU A 498 -10.30 -19.00 17.73
CA LEU A 498 -10.68 -20.33 17.25
C LEU A 498 -10.24 -20.55 15.80
N LEU A 499 -10.40 -19.54 14.94
CA LEU A 499 -9.97 -19.65 13.54
C LEU A 499 -8.44 -19.69 13.42
N LEU A 500 -7.71 -18.85 14.18
CA LEU A 500 -6.26 -18.88 14.27
C LEU A 500 -5.78 -20.26 14.72
N HIS A 501 -6.34 -20.79 15.81
CA HIS A 501 -5.94 -22.09 16.34
C HIS A 501 -6.14 -23.21 15.32
N LYS A 502 -7.32 -23.26 14.68
CA LYS A 502 -7.63 -24.25 13.65
C LYS A 502 -6.66 -24.15 12.47
N LYS A 503 -6.56 -22.96 11.85
CA LYS A 503 -5.78 -22.74 10.63
C LYS A 503 -4.28 -22.91 10.86
N CYS A 504 -3.76 -22.39 11.96
CA CYS A 504 -2.33 -22.37 12.22
C CYS A 504 -1.77 -23.72 12.69
N PHE A 505 -2.59 -24.59 13.31
CA PHE A 505 -2.08 -25.79 13.98
C PHE A 505 -2.75 -27.12 13.61
N PHE A 506 -3.93 -27.11 12.95
CA PHE A 506 -4.69 -28.34 12.66
C PHE A 506 -5.03 -28.55 11.19
N ASP A 507 -5.18 -27.48 10.41
CA ASP A 507 -5.32 -27.61 8.97
C ASP A 507 -3.99 -28.11 8.37
N ASP A 508 -4.08 -29.04 7.42
CA ASP A 508 -2.90 -29.54 6.72
C ASP A 508 -2.27 -28.43 5.88
N ALA A 509 -0.96 -28.26 6.02
CA ALA A 509 -0.20 -27.36 5.16
C ALA A 509 -0.31 -27.85 3.69
N PRO A 510 -0.58 -26.95 2.73
CA PRO A 510 -0.57 -27.28 1.31
C PRO A 510 0.76 -27.94 0.92
N LYS A 511 0.67 -28.85 -0.06
CA LYS A 511 1.84 -29.51 -0.62
C LYS A 511 2.23 -28.84 -1.93
N ASP A 512 3.54 -28.73 -2.17
CA ASP A 512 4.07 -28.30 -3.45
C ASP A 512 3.93 -29.37 -4.54
N TYR A 513 4.43 -29.09 -5.75
CA TYR A 513 4.41 -30.05 -6.86
C TYR A 513 5.26 -31.30 -6.59
N ARG A 514 6.16 -31.27 -5.60
CA ARG A 514 7.02 -32.39 -5.15
C ARG A 514 6.38 -33.17 -4.00
N GLN A 515 5.13 -32.88 -3.64
CA GLN A 515 4.40 -33.48 -2.52
C GLN A 515 5.00 -33.16 -1.13
N VAL A 516 5.82 -32.11 -1.03
CA VAL A 516 6.38 -31.64 0.24
C VAL A 516 5.47 -30.58 0.85
N SER A 517 5.15 -30.73 2.13
CA SER A 517 4.36 -29.76 2.87
C SER A 517 5.13 -28.44 3.06
N LEU A 518 4.47 -27.34 2.74
CA LEU A 518 4.99 -25.99 2.83
C LEU A 518 5.00 -25.50 4.28
N THR A 519 6.20 -25.30 4.82
CA THR A 519 6.41 -25.14 6.27
C THR A 519 7.44 -24.05 6.61
N ALA A 520 7.67 -23.08 5.72
CA ALA A 520 8.71 -22.08 5.87
C ALA A 520 8.60 -21.28 7.18
N VAL A 521 7.38 -20.89 7.58
CA VAL A 521 7.16 -20.20 8.87
C VAL A 521 7.53 -21.10 10.04
N LYS A 522 7.16 -22.39 9.99
CA LYS A 522 7.53 -23.35 11.04
C LYS A 522 9.05 -23.44 11.15
N GLN A 523 9.74 -23.61 10.02
CA GLN A 523 11.21 -23.71 9.97
C GLN A 523 11.89 -22.45 10.52
N ARG A 524 11.42 -21.25 10.14
CA ARG A 524 11.92 -19.97 10.66
C ARG A 524 11.85 -19.89 12.19
N PHE A 525 10.77 -20.38 12.80
CA PHE A 525 10.59 -20.43 14.26
C PHE A 525 11.11 -21.74 14.90
N GLN A 526 11.86 -22.56 14.18
CA GLN A 526 12.69 -23.64 14.76
C GLN A 526 14.09 -23.16 15.13
N ASP A 527 14.46 -21.96 14.70
CA ASP A 527 15.72 -21.33 15.04
C ASP A 527 15.85 -21.10 16.56
N ASP A 528 17.07 -21.20 17.08
CA ASP A 528 17.39 -21.01 18.50
C ASP A 528 17.09 -19.57 18.96
N LEU A 529 17.13 -18.59 18.06
CA LEU A 529 16.72 -17.21 18.34
C LEU A 529 15.28 -17.14 18.88
N TYR A 530 14.40 -18.03 18.40
CA TYR A 530 13.01 -18.14 18.82
C TYR A 530 12.76 -19.25 19.84
N ASP A 531 13.81 -19.76 20.50
CA ASP A 531 13.76 -20.87 21.46
C ASP A 531 13.06 -22.12 20.87
N GLN A 532 13.17 -22.32 19.55
CA GLN A 532 12.52 -23.40 18.80
C GLN A 532 11.01 -23.53 19.06
N ILE A 533 10.32 -22.40 19.34
CA ILE A 533 8.93 -22.36 19.82
C ILE A 533 7.94 -23.12 18.91
N SER A 534 8.24 -23.24 17.63
CA SER A 534 7.40 -23.98 16.66
C SER A 534 7.35 -25.50 16.91
N LYS A 535 8.24 -26.05 17.75
CA LYS A 535 8.23 -27.46 18.20
C LYS A 535 7.36 -27.69 19.43
N ALA A 536 6.84 -26.64 20.06
CA ALA A 536 5.99 -26.75 21.23
C ALA A 536 4.70 -27.53 20.91
N LYS A 537 4.24 -28.35 21.86
CA LYS A 537 2.98 -29.08 21.73
C LYS A 537 1.82 -28.10 21.84
N VAL A 538 0.90 -28.16 20.88
CA VAL A 538 -0.27 -27.29 20.84
C VAL A 538 -1.48 -28.01 21.45
N LEU A 539 -2.26 -27.31 22.28
CA LEU A 539 -3.49 -27.86 22.86
C LEU A 539 -4.50 -28.25 21.78
N LYS A 540 -5.28 -29.31 22.05
CA LYS A 540 -6.34 -29.78 21.15
C LYS A 540 -7.51 -28.78 21.06
N PRO A 541 -8.26 -28.70 19.94
CA PRO A 541 -9.28 -27.66 19.73
C PRO A 541 -10.43 -27.69 20.76
N TRP A 542 -10.87 -28.88 21.17
CA TRP A 542 -11.94 -29.02 22.16
C TRP A 542 -11.55 -28.46 23.54
N LEU A 543 -10.27 -28.56 23.92
CA LEU A 543 -9.79 -28.05 25.20
C LEU A 543 -9.70 -26.51 25.18
N LEU A 544 -9.34 -25.93 24.02
CA LEU A 544 -9.40 -24.49 23.81
C LEU A 544 -10.83 -23.94 23.95
N ILE A 545 -11.83 -24.62 23.37
CA ILE A 545 -13.24 -24.24 23.48
C ILE A 545 -13.70 -24.23 24.94
N THR A 546 -13.28 -25.23 25.73
CA THR A 546 -13.55 -25.30 27.18
C THR A 546 -12.90 -24.14 27.93
N LEU A 547 -11.62 -23.84 27.66
CA LEU A 547 -10.89 -22.76 28.30
C LEU A 547 -11.44 -21.36 27.97
N LEU A 548 -11.99 -21.18 26.77
CA LEU A 548 -12.67 -19.95 26.37
C LEU A 548 -14.11 -19.83 26.92
N GLY A 549 -14.62 -20.86 27.60
CA GLY A 549 -15.99 -20.86 28.16
C GLY A 549 -17.10 -20.95 27.10
N VAL A 550 -16.78 -21.37 25.87
CA VAL A 550 -17.70 -21.35 24.71
C VAL A 550 -18.52 -22.63 24.59
N GLY A 551 -18.24 -23.65 25.42
CA GLY A 551 -18.91 -24.96 25.38
C GLY A 551 -20.43 -24.95 25.61
N ALA A 552 -21.01 -23.83 26.06
CA ALA A 552 -22.45 -23.65 26.21
C ALA A 552 -23.15 -23.05 24.96
N TRP A 553 -22.40 -22.47 24.01
CA TRP A 553 -22.94 -21.72 22.86
C TRP A 553 -22.99 -22.53 21.55
N LEU A 554 -22.54 -23.79 21.58
CA LEU A 554 -22.44 -24.68 20.41
C LEU A 554 -23.34 -25.93 20.53
N ARG A 555 -24.41 -25.87 21.35
CA ARG A 555 -25.47 -26.90 21.35
C ARG A 555 -26.69 -26.43 20.60
#